data_AF-A0A926RCI5-F1
#
_entry.id   AF-A0A926RCI5-F1
#
_cell.length_a   1.000
_cell.length_b   1.000
_cell.length_c   1.000
_cell.angle_alpha   90.00
_cell.angle_beta   90.00
_cell.angle_gamma   90.00
#
_symmetry.space_group_name_H-M   'P 1'
#
loop_
_entity.id
_entity.type
_entity.pdbx_description
1 polymer ?
#
loop_
_entity_poly.entity_id
_entity_poly.type
_entity_poly.pdbx_seq_one_letter_code
_entity_poly.pdbx_strand_id
1 'polypeptide(L)'
;LNKTDRRESGYCRVKVEGKDLSFYGKKIKTKNKNFWVYAANPGKIKKPSRSHPIVQSYVDLFIGGCFQIKERYKINEFPKQCVETTTEWSKYWVNDRVHARRPFLVPNFYKIDKLLSNFFDYYLDNEYQ
;
A
#
# COMPACT_ATOMS: atom_id res chain seq x y z
N LEU A 1 18.43 14.66 -3.99
CA LEU A 1 17.32 14.57 -4.95
C LEU A 1 17.60 13.48 -5.99
N ASN A 2 18.74 13.55 -6.69
CA ASN A 2 19.10 12.68 -7.82
C ASN A 2 18.93 11.15 -7.66
N LYS A 3 19.12 10.55 -6.46
CA LYS A 3 18.98 9.09 -6.30
C LYS A 3 17.52 8.61 -6.36
N THR A 4 16.60 9.35 -5.74
CA THR A 4 15.18 9.00 -5.74
C THR A 4 14.56 9.29 -7.10
N ASP A 5 14.88 10.44 -7.70
CA ASP A 5 14.41 10.78 -9.06
C ASP A 5 14.84 9.71 -10.10
N ARG A 6 16.04 9.12 -9.94
CA ARG A 6 16.50 8.01 -10.80
C ARG A 6 15.77 6.69 -10.53
N ARG A 7 15.51 6.36 -9.26
CA ARG A 7 14.79 5.12 -8.89
C ARG A 7 13.35 5.14 -9.40
N GLU A 8 12.68 6.28 -9.25
CA GLU A 8 11.26 6.46 -9.63
C GLU A 8 11.10 6.90 -11.09
N SER A 9 12.02 6.51 -11.97
CA SER A 9 11.96 6.84 -13.40
C SER A 9 10.65 6.34 -14.01
N GLY A 10 9.91 7.24 -14.65
CA GLY A 10 8.58 6.96 -15.24
C GLY A 10 7.39 7.41 -14.39
N TYR A 11 7.61 7.84 -13.14
CA TYR A 11 6.59 8.46 -12.29
C TYR A 11 6.61 9.98 -12.43
N CYS A 12 5.45 10.59 -12.17
CA CYS A 12 5.31 12.04 -12.10
C CYS A 12 5.62 12.51 -10.68
N ARG A 13 6.61 13.40 -10.55
CA ARG A 13 6.95 14.02 -9.27
C ARG A 13 5.96 15.15 -8.96
N VAL A 14 5.16 14.97 -7.91
CA VAL A 14 4.09 15.89 -7.52
C VAL A 14 4.43 16.54 -6.18
N LYS A 15 4.27 17.86 -6.10
CA LYS A 15 4.40 18.61 -4.85
C LYS A 15 3.11 18.49 -4.06
N VAL A 16 3.19 18.06 -2.80
CA VAL A 16 2.04 17.96 -1.91
C VAL A 16 1.78 19.32 -1.26
N GLU A 17 0.55 19.81 -1.36
CA GLU A 17 0.16 21.06 -0.72
C GLU A 17 0.05 20.91 0.80
N GLY A 18 0.27 21.99 1.53
CA GLY A 18 0.22 21.98 2.99
C GLY A 18 -1.13 21.53 3.57
N LYS A 19 -2.23 21.78 2.84
CA LYS A 19 -3.60 21.39 3.23
C LYS A 19 -3.84 19.88 3.14
N ASP A 20 -3.07 19.19 2.29
CA ASP A 20 -3.19 17.74 2.06
C ASP A 20 -2.20 16.94 2.93
N LEU A 21 -1.49 17.61 3.84
CA LEU A 21 -0.54 16.98 4.75
C LEU A 21 -1.13 16.83 6.15
N SER A 22 -1.17 15.59 6.63
CA SER A 22 -1.44 15.25 8.02
C SER A 22 -0.27 14.46 8.59
N PHE A 23 0.13 14.77 9.82
CA PHE A 23 1.27 14.14 10.50
C PHE A 23 0.81 13.44 11.78
N TYR A 24 1.35 12.25 12.02
CA TYR A 24 1.13 11.52 13.26
C TYR A 24 1.88 12.17 14.43
N GLY A 25 1.22 12.23 15.59
CA GLY A 25 1.81 12.60 16.88
C GLY A 25 2.00 14.10 17.09
N LYS A 26 2.83 14.78 16.28
CA LYS A 26 3.18 16.20 16.49
C LYS A 26 2.80 17.07 15.30
N LYS A 27 2.26 18.26 15.60
CA LYS A 27 2.06 19.32 14.60
C LYS A 27 3.42 19.79 14.09
N ILE A 28 3.73 19.48 12.83
CA ILE A 28 4.96 19.92 12.17
C ILE A 28 4.72 21.29 11.53
N LYS A 29 5.63 22.24 11.78
CA LYS A 29 5.65 23.48 11.00
C LYS A 29 6.05 23.15 9.56
N THR A 30 5.09 23.25 8.65
CA THR A 30 5.25 23.02 7.20
C THR A 30 5.73 24.26 6.44
N LYS A 31 5.71 25.44 7.09
CA LYS A 31 6.18 26.71 6.50
C LYS A 31 7.61 26.55 5.98
N ASN A 32 7.83 26.94 4.72
CA ASN A 32 9.10 26.87 3.99
C ASN A 32 9.66 25.45 3.76
N LYS A 33 8.83 24.41 3.84
CA LYS A 33 9.22 23.03 3.52
C LYS A 33 8.44 22.51 2.32
N ASN A 34 9.10 21.69 1.51
CA ASN A 34 8.48 21.06 0.34
C ASN A 34 8.36 19.55 0.57
N PHE A 35 7.17 19.02 0.36
CA PHE A 35 6.89 17.59 0.40
C PHE A 35 6.61 17.12 -1.04
N TRP A 36 7.19 16.00 -1.42
CA TRP A 36 7.12 15.46 -2.78
C TRP A 36 6.72 13.99 -2.73
N VAL A 37 5.84 13.60 -3.65
CA VAL A 37 5.47 12.21 -3.90
C VAL A 37 5.70 11.89 -5.37
N TYR A 38 5.97 10.63 -5.68
CA TYR A 38 6.07 10.13 -7.05
C TYR A 38 4.81 9.34 -7.33
N ALA A 39 3.95 9.87 -8.20
CA ALA A 39 2.66 9.29 -8.53
C ALA A 39 2.69 8.75 -9.96
N ALA A 40 2.00 7.63 -10.19
CA ALA A 40 1.85 7.12 -11.53
C ALA A 40 1.12 8.16 -12.40
N ASN A 41 1.45 8.22 -13.69
CA ASN A 41 0.74 9.11 -14.61
C ASN A 41 -0.75 8.72 -14.63
N PRO A 42 -1.69 9.63 -14.31
CA PRO A 42 -3.12 9.33 -14.27
C PRO A 42 -3.65 8.67 -15.55
N GLY A 43 -3.12 9.04 -16.72
CA GLY A 43 -3.51 8.45 -18.01
C GLY A 43 -3.06 7.00 -18.21
N LYS A 44 -2.20 6.47 -17.34
CA LYS A 44 -1.71 5.08 -17.36
C LYS A 44 -2.32 4.22 -16.24
N ILE A 45 -3.07 4.82 -15.32
CA ILE A 45 -3.69 4.09 -14.22
C ILE A 45 -4.90 3.33 -14.78
N LYS A 46 -4.88 2.01 -14.61
CA LYS A 46 -6.00 1.15 -14.96
C LYS A 46 -6.72 0.72 -13.69
N LYS A 47 -8.05 0.70 -13.73
CA LYS A 47 -8.85 0.16 -12.64
C LYS A 47 -8.70 -1.36 -12.57
N PRO A 48 -8.73 -1.95 -11.37
CA PRO A 48 -8.71 -3.39 -11.22
C PRO A 48 -9.85 -4.07 -11.98
N SER A 49 -9.50 -5.08 -12.77
CA SER A 49 -10.41 -5.82 -13.64
C SER A 49 -9.86 -7.23 -13.87
N ARG A 50 -10.62 -8.14 -14.49
CA ARG A 50 -10.11 -9.49 -14.81
C ARG A 50 -8.80 -9.47 -15.61
N SER A 51 -8.63 -8.51 -16.52
CA SER A 51 -7.40 -8.37 -17.32
C SER A 51 -6.27 -7.63 -16.61
N HIS A 52 -6.57 -6.96 -15.50
CA HIS A 52 -5.62 -6.21 -14.68
C HIS A 52 -5.94 -6.46 -13.19
N PRO A 53 -5.74 -7.70 -12.69
CA PRO A 53 -6.10 -8.04 -11.32
C PRO A 53 -5.14 -7.41 -10.32
N ILE A 54 -5.60 -7.29 -9.08
CA ILE A 54 -4.74 -7.02 -7.93
C ILE A 54 -3.97 -8.31 -7.63
N VAL A 55 -2.64 -8.22 -7.54
CA VAL A 55 -1.78 -9.36 -7.22
C VAL A 55 -1.41 -9.34 -5.74
N GLN A 56 -1.59 -10.48 -5.07
CA GLN A 56 -1.42 -10.60 -3.62
C GLN A 56 0.01 -10.29 -3.17
N SER A 57 1.03 -10.71 -3.91
CA SER A 57 2.44 -10.47 -3.58
C SER A 57 2.75 -8.97 -3.42
N TYR A 58 2.16 -8.14 -4.27
CA TYR A 58 2.32 -6.68 -4.19
C TYR A 58 1.53 -6.08 -3.03
N VAL A 59 0.35 -6.61 -2.73
CA VAL A 59 -0.42 -6.23 -1.53
C VAL A 59 0.36 -6.59 -0.26
N ASP A 60 1.01 -7.74 -0.22
CA ASP A 60 1.83 -8.17 0.91
C ASP A 60 3.01 -7.22 1.15
N LEU A 61 3.68 -6.77 0.08
CA LEU A 61 4.74 -5.78 0.16
C LEU A 61 4.21 -4.45 0.73
N PHE A 62 3.08 -3.96 0.21
CA PHE A 62 2.47 -2.71 0.63
C PHE A 62 2.01 -2.74 2.10
N ILE A 63 1.14 -3.69 2.45
CA ILE A 63 0.59 -3.82 3.81
C ILE A 63 1.67 -4.26 4.80
N GLY A 64 2.62 -5.09 4.38
CA GLY A 64 3.80 -5.44 5.17
C GLY A 64 4.61 -4.20 5.56
N GLY A 65 4.81 -3.26 4.63
CA GLY A 65 5.39 -1.95 4.92
C GLY A 65 4.59 -1.17 5.98
N CYS A 66 3.26 -1.19 5.92
CA CYS A 66 2.43 -0.56 6.94
C CYS A 66 2.58 -1.19 8.32
N PHE A 67 2.71 -2.52 8.41
CA PHE A 67 3.03 -3.19 9.68
C PHE A 67 4.42 -2.82 10.21
N GLN A 68 5.43 -2.68 9.34
CA GLN A 68 6.75 -2.22 9.76
C GLN A 68 6.72 -0.81 10.33
N ILE A 69 5.93 0.11 9.74
CA ILE A 69 5.73 1.47 10.26
C ILE A 69 5.04 1.43 11.62
N LYS A 70 3.98 0.61 11.77
CA LYS A 70 3.34 0.36 13.08
C LYS A 70 4.35 -0.07 14.13
N GLU A 71 5.16 -1.08 13.83
CA GLU A 71 6.11 -1.64 14.82
C GLU A 71 7.22 -0.66 15.17
N ARG A 72 7.73 0.09 14.17
CA ARG A 72 8.80 1.08 14.32
C ARG A 72 8.37 2.32 15.09
N TYR A 73 7.20 2.86 14.79
CA TYR A 73 6.73 4.15 15.35
C TYR A 73 5.61 4.00 16.37
N LYS A 74 5.21 2.77 16.70
CA LYS A 74 4.13 2.44 17.66
C LYS A 74 2.77 3.05 17.30
N ILE A 75 2.50 3.18 16.00
CA ILE A 75 1.21 3.65 15.46
C ILE A 75 0.32 2.44 15.20
N ASN A 76 -0.43 2.00 16.21
CA ASN A 76 -1.13 0.72 16.19
C ASN A 76 -2.17 0.57 15.06
N GLU A 77 -2.84 1.67 14.71
CA GLU A 77 -3.89 1.74 13.69
C GLU A 77 -3.34 1.92 12.26
N PHE A 78 -2.03 2.10 12.08
CA PHE A 78 -1.45 2.44 10.77
C PHE A 78 -1.78 1.43 9.66
N PRO A 79 -1.71 0.09 9.87
CA PRO A 79 -2.07 -0.88 8.83
C PRO A 79 -3.54 -0.80 8.45
N LYS A 80 -4.41 -0.55 9.42
CA LYS A 80 -5.84 -0.36 9.20
C LYS A 80 -6.09 0.87 8.33
N GLN A 81 -5.46 1.99 8.68
CA GLN A 81 -5.55 3.24 7.91
C GLN A 81 -5.00 3.09 6.50
N CYS A 82 -3.95 2.30 6.29
CA CYS A 82 -3.47 2.00 4.94
C CYS A 82 -4.56 1.35 4.08
N VAL A 83 -5.34 0.41 4.63
CA VAL A 83 -6.44 -0.23 3.90
C VAL A 83 -7.56 0.77 3.63
N GLU A 84 -7.99 1.52 4.65
CA GLU A 84 -9.10 2.48 4.58
C GLU A 84 -8.83 3.67 3.64
N THR A 85 -7.58 4.12 3.57
CA THR A 85 -7.20 5.29 2.74
C THR A 85 -6.76 4.90 1.33
N THR A 86 -6.60 3.61 1.06
CA THR A 86 -6.35 3.08 -0.29
C THR A 86 -7.68 2.81 -0.97
N THR A 87 -7.85 3.30 -2.20
CA THR A 87 -9.09 3.17 -2.96
C THR A 87 -8.96 2.11 -4.06
N GLU A 88 -10.10 1.77 -4.68
CA GLU A 88 -10.20 0.84 -5.81
C GLU A 88 -9.81 -0.61 -5.46
N TRP A 89 -9.92 -1.01 -4.19
CA TRP A 89 -9.94 -2.43 -3.84
C TRP A 89 -11.06 -3.15 -4.58
N SER A 90 -10.78 -4.36 -5.07
CA SER A 90 -11.70 -5.09 -5.94
C SER A 90 -11.57 -6.60 -5.77
N LYS A 91 -12.66 -7.31 -6.07
CA LYS A 91 -12.71 -8.78 -6.15
C LYS A 91 -11.86 -9.37 -7.27
N TYR A 92 -11.42 -8.56 -8.24
CA TYR A 92 -10.48 -8.99 -9.26
C TYR A 92 -9.09 -9.10 -8.64
N TRP A 93 -8.89 -10.17 -7.88
CA TRP A 93 -7.74 -10.38 -7.03
C TRP A 93 -7.19 -11.78 -7.25
N VAL A 94 -5.91 -11.85 -7.59
CA VAL A 94 -5.18 -13.09 -7.84
C VAL A 94 -4.18 -13.32 -6.72
N ASN A 95 -4.20 -14.53 -6.17
CA ASN A 95 -3.22 -14.96 -5.19
C ASN A 95 -2.01 -15.60 -5.89
N ASP A 96 -1.00 -14.78 -6.21
CA ASP A 96 0.23 -15.17 -6.91
C ASP A 96 1.38 -15.55 -5.97
N ARG A 97 1.10 -15.84 -4.69
CA ARG A 97 2.11 -16.21 -3.72
C ARG A 97 2.79 -17.53 -4.12
N VAL A 98 4.08 -17.46 -4.47
CA VAL A 98 4.94 -18.61 -4.81
C VAL A 98 4.95 -19.67 -3.70
N HIS A 99 4.86 -19.23 -2.45
CA HIS A 99 4.74 -20.11 -1.31
C HIS A 99 3.30 -20.15 -0.81
N ALA A 100 2.75 -21.36 -0.70
CA ALA A 100 1.52 -21.59 0.06
C ALA A 100 1.61 -20.92 1.44
N ARG A 101 0.46 -20.56 2.03
CA ARG A 101 0.28 -19.92 3.36
C ARG A 101 0.98 -20.69 4.50
N ARG A 102 2.31 -20.66 4.52
CA ARG A 102 3.17 -21.41 5.44
C ARG A 102 3.84 -20.40 6.38
N PRO A 103 3.49 -20.41 7.68
CA PRO A 103 3.92 -19.42 8.67
C PRO A 103 5.42 -19.16 8.77
N PHE A 104 6.25 -20.11 8.36
CA PHE A 104 7.70 -20.06 8.54
C PHE A 104 8.46 -19.39 7.37
N LEU A 105 7.83 -19.26 6.19
CA LEU A 105 8.49 -18.79 4.97
C LEU A 105 8.18 -17.33 4.62
N VAL A 106 7.02 -16.81 5.06
CA VAL A 106 6.59 -15.43 4.77
C VAL A 106 6.22 -14.73 6.08
N PRO A 107 7.11 -13.90 6.66
CA PRO A 107 6.78 -13.19 7.89
C PRO A 107 5.54 -12.29 7.70
N ASN A 108 4.65 -12.32 8.70
CA ASN A 108 3.43 -11.50 8.78
C ASN A 108 2.28 -11.82 7.80
N PHE A 109 2.36 -12.87 6.96
CA PHE A 109 1.27 -13.20 6.02
C PHE A 109 -0.10 -13.34 6.72
N TYR A 110 -0.13 -14.02 7.88
CA TYR A 110 -1.36 -14.23 8.65
C TYR A 110 -1.96 -12.93 9.19
N LYS A 111 -1.12 -11.94 9.52
CA LYS A 111 -1.58 -10.62 10.00
C LYS A 111 -2.21 -9.85 8.85
N ILE A 112 -1.62 -9.94 7.66
CA ILE A 112 -2.12 -9.30 6.44
C ILE A 112 -3.44 -9.95 6.03
N ASP A 113 -3.48 -11.27 5.92
CA ASP A 113 -4.70 -12.02 5.57
C ASP A 113 -5.84 -11.72 6.55
N LYS A 114 -5.56 -11.76 7.86
CA LYS A 114 -6.54 -11.44 8.91
C LYS A 114 -7.01 -9.98 8.84
N LEU A 115 -6.12 -9.05 8.50
CA LEU A 115 -6.48 -7.65 8.35
C LEU A 115 -7.43 -7.49 7.16
N LEU A 116 -7.05 -7.99 5.98
CA LEU A 116 -7.79 -7.83 4.75
C LEU A 116 -9.15 -8.55 4.77
N SER A 117 -9.23 -9.73 5.40
CA SER A 117 -10.49 -10.45 5.57
C SER A 117 -11.53 -9.70 6.41
N ASN A 118 -11.11 -8.76 7.26
CA ASN A 118 -12.03 -7.92 8.02
C ASN A 118 -12.62 -6.77 7.18
N PHE A 119 -11.98 -6.44 6.06
CA PHE A 119 -12.38 -5.34 5.17
C PHE A 119 -13.11 -5.81 3.92
N PHE A 120 -12.75 -6.98 3.41
CA PHE A 120 -13.26 -7.50 2.14
C PHE A 120 -13.79 -8.92 2.34
N ASP A 121 -15.10 -9.07 2.18
CA ASP A 121 -15.81 -10.35 2.21
C ASP A 121 -15.34 -11.30 1.10
N TYR A 122 -15.01 -10.75 -0.07
CA TYR A 122 -14.47 -11.48 -1.22
C TYR A 122 -12.98 -11.85 -1.11
N TYR A 123 -12.27 -11.45 -0.04
CA TYR A 123 -10.81 -11.65 0.05
C TYR A 123 -10.38 -13.12 -0.03
N LEU A 124 -11.23 -14.04 0.44
CA LEU A 124 -10.94 -15.47 0.40
C LEU A 124 -11.35 -16.14 -0.91
N ASP A 125 -12.06 -15.42 -1.78
CA ASP A 125 -12.56 -15.91 -3.07
C ASP A 125 -11.53 -15.74 -4.20
N ASN A 126 -10.30 -15.35 -3.87
CA ASN A 126 -9.25 -15.04 -4.84
C ASN A 126 -8.92 -16.24 -5.73
N GLU A 127 -8.76 -15.97 -7.03
CA GLU A 127 -8.33 -16.97 -8.00
C GLU A 127 -6.86 -17.35 -7.75
N TYR A 128 -6.54 -18.64 -7.86
CA TYR A 128 -5.17 -19.15 -7.86
C TYR A 128 -4.66 -19.19 -9.30
N GLN A 129 -3.48 -18.63 -9.56
CA GLN A 129 -2.77 -18.78 -10.84
C GLN A 129 -1.54 -19.66 -10.67
#